data_AF-A0A2K9LGG9-F1
#
_entry.id   AF-A0A2K9LGG9-F1
#
_cell.length_a   1.000
_cell.length_b   1.000
_cell.length_c   1.000
_cell.angle_alpha   90.00
_cell.angle_beta   90.00
_cell.angle_gamma   90.00
#
_symmetry.space_group_name_H-M   'P 1'
#
loop_
_entity.id
_entity.type
_entity.pdbx_description
1 polymer ?
#
loop_
_entity_poly.entity_id
_entity_poly.type
_entity_poly.pdbx_seq_one_letter_code
_entity_poly.pdbx_strand_id
1 'polypeptide(L)'
;MIQDKVKVQLSQFKKQGEKLQVELGKGLEAAKEEGQRILKELGVDTSTKKIDINELVTELRKANPSVRDFLRNLDVATYDNRFRLNWNTTMISAYAKQQAEKAYAKDVKPRIAEVRETVSTQLREVQAKTQELRAKLTA
;
A
#
# COMPACT_ATOMS: atom_id res chain seq x y z
N MET A 1 -25.15 -17.56 16.21
CA MET A 1 -24.89 -17.17 14.80
C MET A 1 -24.34 -15.75 14.62
N ILE A 2 -24.99 -14.67 15.06
CA ILE A 2 -24.42 -13.29 14.94
C ILE A 2 -23.25 -13.07 15.91
N GLN A 3 -23.37 -13.52 17.17
CA GLN A 3 -22.27 -13.47 18.14
C GLN A 3 -21.05 -14.27 17.69
N ASP A 4 -21.24 -15.44 17.08
CA ASP A 4 -20.13 -16.26 16.56
C ASP A 4 -19.41 -15.57 15.40
N LYS A 5 -20.14 -14.93 14.47
CA LYS A 5 -19.55 -14.14 13.37
C LYS A 5 -18.74 -12.95 13.89
N VAL A 6 -19.24 -12.24 14.90
CA VAL A 6 -18.52 -11.12 15.53
C VAL A 6 -17.27 -11.60 16.25
N LYS A 7 -17.34 -12.74 16.96
CA LYS A 7 -16.18 -13.34 17.65
C LYS A 7 -15.11 -13.82 16.66
N VAL A 8 -15.54 -14.38 15.53
CA VAL A 8 -14.64 -14.78 14.43
C VAL A 8 -13.98 -13.55 13.80
N GLN A 9 -14.75 -12.50 13.46
CA GLN A 9 -14.21 -11.26 12.92
C GLN A 9 -13.23 -10.56 13.89
N LEU A 10 -13.54 -10.53 15.18
CA LEU A 10 -12.66 -9.95 16.21
C LEU A 10 -11.35 -10.76 16.32
N SER A 11 -11.44 -12.09 16.28
CA SER A 11 -10.25 -12.95 16.30
C SER A 11 -9.39 -12.82 15.04
N GLN A 12 -10.02 -12.60 13.87
CA GLN A 12 -9.33 -12.32 12.62
C GLN A 12 -8.65 -10.94 12.65
N PHE A 13 -9.31 -9.92 13.19
CA PHE A 13 -8.75 -8.58 13.37
C PHE A 13 -7.55 -8.60 14.32
N LYS A 14 -7.66 -9.31 15.46
CA LYS A 14 -6.54 -9.48 16.40
C LYS A 14 -5.34 -10.18 15.75
N LYS A 15 -5.57 -11.26 15.00
CA LYS A 15 -4.50 -11.94 14.25
C LYS A 15 -3.87 -11.06 13.16
N GLN A 16 -4.65 -10.20 12.51
CA GLN A 16 -4.13 -9.23 11.54
C GLN A 16 -3.31 -8.13 12.23
N GLY A 17 -3.76 -7.64 13.39
CA GLY A 17 -3.02 -6.68 14.21
C GLY A 17 -1.68 -7.23 14.70
N GLU A 18 -1.65 -8.47 15.20
CA GLU A 18 -0.42 -9.15 15.62
C GLU A 18 0.56 -9.32 14.45
N LYS A 19 0.08 -9.70 13.26
CA LYS A 19 0.90 -9.78 12.05
C LYS A 19 1.45 -8.41 11.63
N LEU A 20 0.62 -7.37 11.69
CA LEU A 20 1.04 -6.00 11.37
C LEU A 20 2.13 -5.53 12.32
N GLN A 21 1.99 -5.81 13.62
CA GLN A 21 2.98 -5.45 14.63
C GLN A 21 4.33 -6.15 14.40
N VAL A 22 4.31 -7.44 14.02
CA VAL A 22 5.53 -8.18 13.68
C VAL A 22 6.20 -7.62 12.42
N GLU A 23 5.43 -7.31 11.37
CA GLU A 23 5.97 -6.71 10.15
C GLU A 23 6.51 -5.28 10.38
N LEU A 24 5.84 -4.49 11.23
CA LEU A 24 6.34 -3.17 11.64
C LEU A 24 7.66 -3.31 12.44
N GLY A 25 7.75 -4.29 13.34
CA GLY A 25 8.98 -4.57 14.08
C GLY A 25 10.15 -4.93 13.16
N LYS A 26 9.91 -5.79 12.16
CA LYS A 26 10.92 -6.10 11.13
C LYS A 26 11.34 -4.87 10.34
N GLY A 27 10.38 -4.03 9.94
CA GLY A 27 10.67 -2.78 9.23
C GLY A 27 11.52 -1.82 10.06
N LEU A 28 11.30 -1.78 11.37
CA LEU A 28 12.04 -0.92 12.30
C LEU A 28 13.48 -1.43 12.51
N GLU A 29 13.68 -2.73 12.68
CA GLU A 29 15.03 -3.31 12.74
C GLU A 29 15.79 -3.13 11.42
N ALA A 30 15.13 -3.36 10.27
CA ALA A 30 15.73 -3.11 8.96
C ALA A 30 16.13 -1.62 8.79
N ALA A 31 15.27 -0.69 9.21
CA ALA A 31 15.58 0.74 9.18
C ALA A 31 16.76 1.10 10.09
N LYS A 32 16.91 0.41 11.22
CA LYS A 32 18.02 0.61 12.15
C LYS A 32 19.34 0.08 11.59
N GLU A 33 19.35 -1.12 11.02
CA GLU A 33 20.51 -1.69 10.32
C GLU A 33 20.95 -0.78 9.17
N GLU A 34 19.98 -0.31 8.39
CA GLU A 34 20.22 0.58 7.26
C GLU A 34 20.74 1.95 7.70
N GLY A 35 20.20 2.50 8.80
CA GLY A 35 20.70 3.72 9.43
C GLY A 35 22.14 3.56 9.92
N GLN A 36 22.48 2.42 10.52
CA GLN A 36 23.85 2.12 10.91
C GLN A 36 24.79 2.01 9.70
N ARG A 37 24.35 1.39 8.60
CA ARG A 37 25.11 1.34 7.35
C ARG A 37 25.40 2.74 6.82
N ILE A 38 24.38 3.60 6.73
CA ILE A 38 24.53 4.99 6.27
C ILE A 38 25.51 5.75 7.17
N LEU A 39 25.38 5.64 8.49
CA LEU A 39 26.31 6.29 9.43
C LEU A 39 27.75 5.81 9.24
N LYS A 40 27.96 4.52 9.02
CA LYS A 40 29.26 3.95 8.72
C LYS A 40 29.85 4.49 7.42
N GLU A 41 29.03 4.63 6.38
CA GLU A 41 29.45 5.23 5.09
C GLU A 41 29.71 6.74 5.18
N LEU A 42 29.06 7.42 6.12
CA LEU A 42 29.37 8.81 6.48
C LEU A 42 30.65 8.95 7.33
N GLY A 43 31.32 7.83 7.66
CA GLY A 43 32.60 7.79 8.36
C GLY A 43 32.51 7.76 9.90
N VAL A 44 31.35 7.41 10.45
CA VAL A 44 31.10 7.27 11.90
C VAL A 44 31.34 5.84 12.34
N ASP A 45 31.92 5.63 13.52
CA ASP A 45 32.01 4.29 14.10
C ASP A 45 30.69 3.91 14.79
N THR A 46 30.01 2.90 14.24
CA THR A 46 28.75 2.40 14.79
C THR A 46 28.92 1.19 15.70
N SER A 47 30.15 0.84 16.08
CA SER A 47 30.47 -0.35 16.89
C SER A 47 30.04 -0.22 18.36
N THR A 48 29.77 1.00 18.84
CA THR A 48 29.36 1.30 20.22
C THR A 48 27.86 1.08 20.45
N LYS A 49 27.54 0.31 21.49
CA LYS A 49 26.15 -0.04 21.88
C LYS A 49 25.32 1.16 22.37
N LYS A 50 25.97 2.24 22.77
CA LYS A 50 25.34 3.51 23.18
C LYS A 50 26.08 4.61 22.45
N ILE A 51 25.42 5.19 21.47
CA ILE A 51 25.92 6.35 20.74
C ILE A 51 25.33 7.58 21.42
N ASP A 52 26.16 8.44 21.99
CA ASP A 52 25.72 9.77 22.41
C ASP A 52 25.56 10.64 21.16
N ILE A 53 24.48 11.45 21.12
CA ILE A 53 24.16 12.26 19.95
C ILE A 53 25.22 13.34 19.71
N ASN A 54 25.80 13.89 20.78
CA ASN A 54 26.85 14.91 20.64
C ASN A 54 28.15 14.31 20.08
N GLU A 55 28.49 13.09 20.50
CA GLU A 55 29.63 12.34 19.99
C GLU A 55 29.44 12.00 18.51
N LEU A 56 28.26 11.48 18.14
CA LEU A 56 27.87 11.21 16.76
C LEU A 56 28.02 12.45 15.86
N VAL A 57 27.48 13.60 16.28
CA VAL A 57 27.56 14.84 15.50
C VAL A 57 29.01 15.31 15.36
N THR A 58 29.82 15.09 16.39
CA THR A 58 31.25 15.44 16.37
C THR A 58 32.02 14.54 15.41
N GLU A 59 31.77 13.24 15.43
CA GLU A 59 32.35 12.28 14.47
C GLU A 59 31.91 12.57 13.03
N LEU A 60 30.62 12.80 12.81
CA LEU A 60 30.07 13.18 11.50
C LEU A 60 30.76 14.42 10.94
N ARG A 61 30.95 15.45 11.78
CA ARG A 61 31.63 16.70 11.38
C ARG A 61 33.13 16.49 11.13
N LYS A 62 33.79 15.61 11.89
CA LYS A 62 35.20 15.25 11.65
C LYS A 62 35.37 14.50 10.33
N ALA A 63 34.49 13.53 10.07
CA ALA A 63 34.50 12.73 8.85
C ALA A 63 34.05 13.54 7.61
N ASN A 64 33.22 14.56 7.81
CA ASN A 64 32.70 15.43 6.75
C ASN A 64 33.01 16.90 7.08
N PRO A 65 34.20 17.40 6.71
CA PRO A 65 34.67 18.73 7.11
C PRO A 65 33.83 19.88 6.55
N SER A 66 33.15 19.66 5.42
CA SER A 66 32.25 20.63 4.81
C SER A 66 30.84 20.07 4.62
N VAL A 67 29.85 20.97 4.56
CA VAL A 67 28.46 20.61 4.25
C VAL A 67 28.35 19.96 2.86
N ARG A 68 29.20 20.38 1.91
CA ARG A 68 29.23 19.79 0.57
C ARG A 68 29.68 18.34 0.60
N ASP A 69 30.71 18.02 1.39
CA ASP A 69 31.22 16.65 1.52
C ASP A 69 30.20 15.77 2.22
N PHE A 70 29.57 16.28 3.28
CA PHE A 70 28.47 15.59 3.96
C PHE A 70 27.33 15.26 3.00
N LEU A 71 26.86 16.23 2.21
CA LEU A 71 25.76 16.01 1.26
C LEU A 71 26.15 15.02 0.16
N ARG A 72 27.39 15.09 -0.35
CA ARG A 72 27.90 14.14 -1.34
C ARG A 72 27.93 12.71 -0.79
N ASN A 73 28.48 12.53 0.42
CA ASN A 73 28.59 11.21 1.05
C ASN A 73 27.22 10.66 1.44
N LEU A 74 26.30 11.52 1.91
CA LEU A 74 24.92 11.15 2.16
C LEU A 74 24.19 10.71 0.89
N ASP A 75 24.43 11.41 -0.23
CA ASP A 75 23.80 11.07 -1.51
C ASP A 75 24.27 9.70 -2.00
N VAL A 76 25.58 9.42 -1.92
CA VAL A 76 26.13 8.10 -2.22
C VAL A 76 25.55 7.03 -1.29
N ALA A 77 25.53 7.30 0.02
CA ALA A 77 25.06 6.33 1.01
C ALA A 77 23.56 6.03 0.91
N THR A 78 22.77 6.97 0.38
CA THR A 78 21.32 6.82 0.22
C THR A 78 20.87 6.45 -1.20
N TYR A 79 21.80 6.38 -2.17
CA TYR A 79 21.47 6.16 -3.58
C TYR A 79 20.69 4.88 -3.81
N ASP A 80 21.21 3.74 -3.34
CA ASP A 80 20.57 2.43 -3.48
C ASP A 80 19.23 2.37 -2.74
N ASN A 81 19.12 3.05 -1.60
CA ASN A 81 17.89 3.10 -0.82
C ASN A 81 16.78 3.85 -1.55
N ARG A 82 17.09 5.00 -2.16
CA ARG A 82 16.11 5.73 -2.97
C ARG A 82 15.63 4.89 -4.15
N PHE A 83 16.54 4.20 -4.82
CA PHE A 83 16.20 3.31 -5.92
C PHE A 83 15.30 2.15 -5.45
N ARG A 84 15.68 1.47 -4.36
CA ARG A 84 14.90 0.37 -3.76
C ARG A 84 13.52 0.82 -3.30
N LEU A 85 13.42 1.98 -2.65
CA LEU A 85 12.13 2.54 -2.22
C LEU A 85 11.23 2.82 -3.43
N ASN A 86 11.76 3.49 -4.45
CA ASN A 86 10.99 3.80 -5.65
C ASN A 86 10.50 2.52 -6.37
N TRP A 87 11.38 1.52 -6.50
CA TRP A 87 11.02 0.22 -7.07
C TRP A 87 9.95 -0.50 -6.26
N ASN A 88 10.11 -0.60 -4.94
CA ASN A 88 9.15 -1.25 -4.05
C ASN A 88 7.78 -0.56 -4.11
N THR A 89 7.74 0.77 -4.06
CA THR A 89 6.51 1.54 -4.20
C THR A 89 5.85 1.30 -5.55
N THR A 90 6.63 1.33 -6.64
CA THR A 90 6.13 1.04 -7.99
C THR A 90 5.53 -0.36 -8.04
N MET A 91 6.21 -1.36 -7.50
CA MET A 91 5.71 -2.74 -7.51
C MET A 91 4.47 -2.95 -6.66
N ILE A 92 4.42 -2.36 -5.46
CA ILE A 92 3.23 -2.41 -4.59
C ILE A 92 2.06 -1.74 -5.31
N SER A 93 2.27 -0.59 -5.94
CA SER A 93 1.22 0.12 -6.68
C SER A 93 0.69 -0.71 -7.85
N ALA A 94 1.58 -1.34 -8.61
CA ALA A 94 1.22 -2.22 -9.71
C ALA A 94 0.45 -3.46 -9.22
N TYR A 95 0.89 -4.06 -8.12
CA TYR A 95 0.20 -5.19 -7.49
C TYR A 95 -1.18 -4.79 -6.97
N ALA A 96 -1.29 -3.65 -6.28
CA ALA A 96 -2.56 -3.13 -5.79
C ALA A 96 -3.54 -2.86 -6.93
N LYS A 97 -3.05 -2.25 -8.03
CA LYS A 97 -3.84 -2.05 -9.25
C LYS A 97 -4.30 -3.38 -9.83
N GLN A 98 -3.42 -4.37 -9.96
CA GLN A 98 -3.77 -5.70 -10.48
C GLN A 98 -4.83 -6.39 -9.61
N GLN A 99 -4.73 -6.29 -8.29
CA GLN A 99 -5.72 -6.86 -7.38
C GLN A 99 -7.07 -6.15 -7.49
N ALA A 100 -7.07 -4.82 -7.65
CA ALA A 100 -8.28 -4.04 -7.90
C ALA A 100 -8.93 -4.42 -9.24
N GLU A 101 -8.16 -4.60 -10.31
CA GLU A 101 -8.65 -5.05 -11.61
C GLU A 101 -9.28 -6.44 -11.54
N LYS A 102 -8.63 -7.38 -10.84
CA LYS A 102 -9.20 -8.72 -10.59
C LYS A 102 -10.51 -8.65 -9.82
N ALA A 103 -10.57 -7.84 -8.76
CA ALA A 103 -11.80 -7.65 -7.99
C ALA A 103 -12.91 -7.02 -8.83
N TYR A 104 -12.58 -6.00 -9.63
CA TYR A 104 -13.52 -5.40 -10.57
C TYR A 104 -14.07 -6.42 -11.57
N ALA A 105 -13.20 -7.20 -12.21
CA ALA A 105 -13.60 -8.21 -13.17
C ALA A 105 -14.46 -9.32 -12.55
N LYS A 106 -14.19 -9.69 -11.30
CA LYS A 106 -14.90 -10.76 -10.59
C LYS A 106 -16.24 -10.30 -10.02
N ASP A 107 -16.29 -9.12 -9.42
CA ASP A 107 -17.43 -8.72 -8.58
C ASP A 107 -18.26 -7.59 -9.21
N VAL A 108 -17.62 -6.62 -9.86
CA VAL A 108 -18.29 -5.42 -10.37
C VAL A 108 -18.80 -5.63 -11.80
N LYS A 109 -17.96 -6.17 -12.67
CA LYS A 109 -18.30 -6.44 -14.08
C LYS A 109 -19.55 -7.32 -14.24
N PRO A 110 -19.72 -8.46 -13.54
CA PRO A 110 -20.93 -9.26 -13.69
C PRO A 110 -22.18 -8.54 -13.16
N ARG A 111 -22.07 -7.79 -12.05
CA ARG A 111 -23.21 -7.02 -11.51
C ARG A 111 -23.68 -5.94 -12.47
N ILE A 112 -22.76 -5.24 -13.13
CA ILE A 112 -23.11 -4.25 -14.16
C ILE A 112 -23.82 -4.92 -15.35
N ALA A 113 -23.35 -6.11 -15.76
CA ALA A 113 -23.97 -6.86 -16.84
C ALA A 113 -25.40 -7.29 -16.48
N GLU A 114 -25.62 -7.81 -15.28
CA GLU A 114 -26.93 -8.23 -14.76
C GLU A 114 -27.91 -7.05 -14.67
N VAL A 115 -27.45 -5.90 -14.15
CA VAL A 115 -28.26 -4.68 -14.08
C VAL A 115 -28.66 -4.21 -15.49
N ARG A 116 -27.71 -4.21 -16.43
CA ARG A 116 -27.98 -3.82 -17.82
C ARG A 116 -29.02 -4.74 -18.47
N GLU A 117 -28.93 -6.04 -18.24
CA GLU A 117 -29.87 -7.01 -18.76
C GLU A 117 -31.27 -6.81 -18.16
N THR A 118 -31.36 -6.62 -16.85
CA THR A 118 -32.62 -6.35 -16.14
C THR A 118 -33.32 -5.10 -16.70
N VAL A 119 -32.58 -3.99 -16.85
CA VAL A 119 -33.11 -2.75 -17.41
C VAL A 119 -33.58 -2.95 -18.85
N SER A 120 -32.82 -3.69 -19.67
CA SER A 120 -33.18 -3.97 -21.06
C SER A 120 -34.48 -4.78 -21.16
N THR A 121 -34.66 -5.76 -20.29
CA THR A 121 -35.89 -6.58 -20.23
C THR A 121 -37.09 -5.75 -19.78
N GLN A 122 -36.95 -4.95 -18.72
CA GLN A 122 -38.02 -4.07 -18.26
C GLN A 122 -38.43 -3.04 -19.32
N LEU A 123 -37.48 -2.47 -20.07
CA LEU A 123 -37.78 -1.56 -21.18
C LEU A 123 -38.58 -2.26 -22.30
N ARG A 124 -38.22 -3.49 -22.67
CA ARG A 124 -38.98 -4.28 -23.65
C ARG A 124 -40.40 -4.56 -23.18
N GLU A 125 -40.59 -4.90 -21.91
CA GLU A 125 -41.91 -5.11 -21.34
C GLU A 125 -42.76 -3.84 -21.36
N VAL A 126 -42.19 -2.69 -21.01
CA VAL A 126 -42.88 -1.39 -21.09
C VAL A 126 -43.24 -1.07 -22.54
N GLN A 127 -42.34 -1.30 -23.49
CA GLN A 127 -42.59 -1.09 -24.91
C GLN A 127 -43.74 -1.97 -25.43
N ALA A 128 -43.74 -3.27 -25.07
CA ALA A 128 -44.78 -4.21 -25.45
C ALA A 128 -46.14 -3.81 -24.86
N LYS A 129 -46.21 -3.48 -23.57
CA LYS A 129 -47.45 -3.00 -22.93
C LYS A 129 -47.97 -1.70 -23.55
N THR A 130 -47.07 -0.80 -23.94
CA THR A 130 -47.44 0.46 -24.62
C THR A 130 -48.03 0.20 -26.01
N GLN A 131 -47.46 -0.76 -26.75
CA GLN A 131 -48.00 -1.17 -28.06
C GLN A 131 -49.37 -1.83 -27.93
N GLU A 132 -49.57 -2.70 -26.93
CA GLU A 132 -50.89 -3.29 -26.63
C GLU A 132 -51.93 -2.23 -26.25
N LEU A 133 -51.56 -1.26 -25.41
CA LEU A 133 -52.45 -0.18 -25.01
C LEU A 133 -52.85 0.69 -26.21
N ARG A 134 -51.87 1.01 -27.07
CA ARG A 134 -52.11 1.75 -28.31
C ARG A 134 -53.04 0.98 -29.23
N ALA A 135 -52.82 -0.32 -29.43
CA ALA A 135 -53.68 -1.17 -30.25
C ALA A 135 -55.12 -1.21 -29.73
N LYS A 136 -55.33 -1.26 -28.41
CA LYS A 136 -56.65 -1.20 -27.76
C LYS A 136 -57.34 0.16 -27.86
N LEU A 137 -56.60 1.25 -28.04
CA LEU A 137 -57.15 2.60 -28.17
C LEU A 137 -57.44 2.99 -29.63
N THR A 138 -56.82 2.31 -30.60
CA THR A 138 -57.04 2.53 -32.04
C THR A 138 -57.99 1.51 -32.69
N ALA A 139 -58.43 0.50 -31.95
CA ALA A 139 -59.50 -0.43 -32.32
C ALA A 139 -60.85 0.08 -31.79
#